data_AF-A0A1F6LSH8-F1
#
_entry.id   AF-A0A1F6LSH8-F1
#
_cell.length_a   1.000
_cell.length_b   1.000
_cell.length_c   1.000
_cell.angle_alpha   90.00
_cell.angle_beta   90.00
_cell.angle_gamma   90.00
#
_symmetry.space_group_name_H-M   'P 1'
#
loop_
_entity.id
_entity.type
_entity.pdbx_description
1 polymer ?
#
loop_
_entity_poly.entity_id
_entity_poly.type
_entity_poly.pdbx_seq_one_letter_code
_entity_poly.pdbx_strand_id
1 'polypeptide(L)'
;MTESGAARPRYFTIWVWLVVLTLAYLAERLIGVPHRIALGLVFGIALVKALLVAWNYMHLRHESRMIFVILLIPILLFAILVTLLLPDIAFVGVGK
;
A
#
# COMPACT_ATOMS: atom_id res chain seq x y z
N MET A 1 -35.91 -4.59 -24.45
CA MET A 1 -34.63 -3.84 -24.52
C MET A 1 -34.83 -2.61 -23.64
N THR A 2 -34.45 -2.56 -22.37
CA THR A 2 -33.10 -2.72 -21.82
C THR A 2 -33.19 -3.12 -20.34
N GLU A 3 -32.83 -4.36 -20.01
CA GLU A 3 -32.55 -4.74 -18.63
C GLU A 3 -31.15 -4.25 -18.28
N SER A 4 -31.03 -3.04 -17.75
CA SER A 4 -29.78 -2.50 -17.22
C SER A 4 -29.49 -3.12 -15.84
N GLY A 5 -29.26 -4.44 -15.83
CA GLY A 5 -28.86 -5.24 -14.67
C GLY A 5 -27.35 -5.25 -14.42
N ALA A 6 -26.63 -4.15 -14.65
CA ALA A 6 -25.18 -4.08 -14.43
C ALA A 6 -24.81 -3.82 -12.95
N ALA A 7 -25.40 -4.60 -12.04
CA ALA A 7 -25.02 -4.57 -10.63
C ALA A 7 -23.74 -5.40 -10.41
N ARG A 8 -22.59 -4.69 -10.36
CA ARG A 8 -21.35 -5.01 -9.62
C ARG A 8 -20.35 -6.02 -10.25
N PRO A 9 -19.28 -5.50 -10.89
CA PRO A 9 -17.95 -6.11 -10.82
C PRO A 9 -16.88 -5.13 -10.29
N ARG A 10 -17.19 -4.34 -9.25
CA ARG A 10 -16.26 -3.35 -8.66
C ARG A 10 -14.93 -3.97 -8.21
N TYR A 11 -14.96 -5.21 -7.71
CA TYR A 11 -13.78 -5.91 -7.22
C TYR A 11 -12.74 -6.19 -8.31
N PHE A 12 -13.17 -6.53 -9.51
CA PHE A 12 -12.26 -6.77 -10.63
C PHE A 12 -11.58 -5.47 -11.07
N THR A 13 -12.31 -4.36 -11.10
CA THR A 13 -11.74 -3.04 -11.39
C THR A 13 -10.69 -2.63 -10.37
N ILE A 14 -10.95 -2.82 -9.07
CA ILE A 14 -9.95 -2.52 -8.02
C ILE A 14 -8.72 -3.42 -8.18
N TRP A 15 -8.92 -4.71 -8.49
CA TRP A 15 -7.83 -5.64 -8.71
C TRP A 15 -6.92 -5.19 -9.87
N VAL A 16 -7.50 -4.78 -11.00
CA VAL A 16 -6.74 -4.23 -12.13
C VAL A 16 -5.93 -3.00 -11.70
N TRP A 17 -6.52 -2.09 -10.92
CA TRP A 17 -5.78 -0.94 -10.38
C TRP A 17 -4.59 -1.35 -9.50
N LEU A 18 -4.75 -2.37 -8.66
CA LEU A 18 -3.64 -2.89 -7.84
C LEU A 18 -2.51 -3.47 -8.70
N VAL A 19 -2.85 -4.17 -9.79
CA VAL A 19 -1.88 -4.68 -10.75
C VAL A 19 -1.14 -3.54 -11.44
N VAL A 20 -1.85 -2.53 -11.94
CA VAL A 20 -1.25 -1.35 -12.58
C VAL A 20 -0.30 -0.63 -11.63
N LEU A 21 -0.70 -0.41 -10.37
CA LEU A 21 0.16 0.18 -9.35
C LEU A 21 1.40 -0.67 -9.05
N THR A 22 1.31 -2.00 -9.19
CA THR A 22 2.46 -2.90 -9.07
C THR A 22 3.43 -2.73 -10.23
N LEU A 23 2.91 -2.70 -11.45
CA LEU A 23 3.72 -2.49 -12.64
C LEU A 23 4.38 -1.10 -12.63
N ALA A 24 3.69 -0.06 -12.16
CA ALA A 24 4.27 1.27 -12.00
C ALA A 24 5.46 1.28 -11.01
N TYR A 25 5.34 0.56 -9.90
CA TYR A 25 6.44 0.38 -8.96
C TYR A 25 7.65 -0.35 -9.59
N LEU A 26 7.40 -1.40 -10.39
CA LEU A 26 8.47 -2.10 -11.12
C LEU A 26 9.11 -1.22 -12.19
N ALA A 27 8.29 -0.43 -12.89
CA ALA A 27 8.73 0.47 -13.94
C ALA A 27 9.71 1.51 -13.41
N GLU A 28 9.48 2.08 -12.23
CA GLU A 28 10.39 3.04 -11.58
C GLU A 28 11.85 2.55 -11.57
N ARG A 29 12.08 1.28 -11.25
CA ARG A 29 13.42 0.66 -11.25
C ARG A 29 14.04 0.52 -12.63
N LEU A 30 13.23 0.39 -13.68
CA LEU A 30 13.69 0.24 -15.07
C LEU A 30 14.10 1.57 -15.69
N ILE A 31 13.49 2.69 -15.29
CA ILE A 31 13.75 4.02 -15.88
C ILE A 31 14.87 4.79 -15.17
N GLY A 32 15.46 4.22 -14.11
CA GLY A 32 16.60 4.83 -13.40
C GLY A 32 16.24 6.13 -12.69
N VAL A 33 15.07 6.17 -12.03
CA VAL A 33 14.59 7.37 -11.33
C VAL A 33 15.55 7.77 -10.20
N PRO A 34 15.83 9.07 -9.98
CA PRO A 34 16.67 9.51 -8.88
C PRO A 34 16.16 9.03 -7.53
N HIS A 35 17.07 8.55 -6.68
CA HIS A 35 16.74 7.85 -5.42
C HIS A 35 15.73 8.57 -4.51
N ARG A 36 15.81 9.91 -4.42
CA ARG A 36 14.88 10.72 -3.60
C ARG A 36 13.45 10.71 -4.15
N ILE A 37 13.32 10.75 -5.47
CA ILE A 37 12.02 10.74 -6.16
C ILE A 37 11.45 9.32 -6.14
N ALA A 38 12.31 8.32 -6.39
CA ALA A 38 11.98 6.90 -6.26
C ALA A 38 11.36 6.60 -4.89
N LEU A 39 12.01 7.04 -3.81
CA LEU A 39 11.52 6.83 -2.44
C LEU A 39 10.09 7.35 -2.26
N GLY A 40 9.83 8.61 -2.64
CA GLY A 40 8.50 9.21 -2.56
C GLY A 40 7.47 8.46 -3.40
N LEU A 41 7.84 8.05 -4.61
CA LEU A 41 6.95 7.31 -5.51
C LEU A 41 6.59 5.94 -4.93
N VAL A 42 7.57 5.19 -4.42
CA VAL A 42 7.39 3.86 -3.84
C VAL A 42 6.45 3.94 -2.64
N PHE A 43 6.70 4.85 -1.69
CA PHE A 43 5.85 5.03 -0.53
C PHE A 43 4.44 5.52 -0.90
N GLY A 44 4.33 6.45 -1.85
CA GLY A 44 3.05 6.93 -2.35
C GLY A 44 2.22 5.81 -2.99
N ILE A 45 2.82 5.00 -3.86
CA ILE A 45 2.16 3.84 -4.48
C ILE A 45 1.73 2.82 -3.42
N ALA A 46 2.58 2.53 -2.44
CA ALA A 46 2.26 1.60 -1.35
C ALA A 46 1.07 2.11 -0.52
N LEU A 47 1.03 3.41 -0.20
CA LEU A 47 -0.06 4.02 0.55
C LEU A 47 -1.39 3.95 -0.22
N VAL A 48 -1.39 4.32 -1.51
CA VAL A 48 -2.60 4.25 -2.35
C VAL A 48 -3.13 2.82 -2.45
N LYS A 49 -2.24 1.83 -2.62
CA LYS A 49 -2.64 0.41 -2.59
C LYS A 49 -3.27 0.00 -1.27
N ALA A 50 -2.66 0.37 -0.14
CA ALA A 50 -3.19 0.06 1.18
C ALA A 50 -4.59 0.67 1.38
N LEU A 51 -4.81 1.92 0.95
CA LEU A 51 -6.11 2.57 1.00
C LEU A 51 -7.15 1.93 0.07
N LEU A 52 -6.76 1.58 -1.16
CA LEU A 52 -7.64 0.84 -2.08
C LEU A 52 -8.10 -0.48 -1.46
N VAL A 53 -7.18 -1.21 -0.82
CA VAL A 53 -7.51 -2.46 -0.13
C VAL A 53 -8.40 -2.22 1.08
N ALA A 54 -8.06 -1.24 1.92
CA ALA A 54 -8.81 -0.91 3.12
C ALA A 54 -10.25 -0.46 2.80
N TRP A 55 -10.47 0.30 1.73
CA TRP A 55 -11.82 0.76 1.37
C TRP A 55 -12.67 -0.27 0.64
N ASN A 56 -12.05 -1.14 -0.16
CA ASN A 56 -12.79 -1.99 -1.10
C ASN A 56 -12.82 -3.47 -0.69
N TYR A 57 -11.75 -4.00 -0.10
CA TYR A 57 -11.65 -5.42 0.29
C TYR A 57 -11.80 -5.63 1.79
N MET A 58 -11.35 -4.68 2.62
CA MET A 58 -11.63 -4.72 4.04
C MET A 58 -13.00 -4.09 4.26
N HIS A 59 -14.03 -4.91 4.50
CA HIS A 59 -15.37 -4.43 4.85
C HIS A 59 -15.44 -3.77 6.25
N LEU A 60 -14.47 -2.91 6.61
CA LEU A 60 -14.38 -2.13 7.86
C LEU A 60 -15.66 -1.38 8.22
N ARG A 61 -16.53 -1.15 7.23
CA ARG A 61 -17.80 -0.44 7.38
C ARG A 61 -18.95 -1.30 7.89
N HIS A 62 -18.91 -2.64 7.79
CA HIS A 62 -20.09 -3.49 8.04
C HIS A 62 -19.99 -4.44 9.23
N GLU A 63 -18.83 -4.68 9.87
CA GLU A 63 -18.82 -5.38 11.16
C GLU A 63 -17.53 -5.24 11.99
N SER A 64 -17.74 -5.35 13.31
CA SER A 64 -16.84 -5.59 14.46
C SER A 64 -15.59 -4.70 14.67
N ARG A 65 -15.55 -4.05 15.84
CA ARG A 65 -14.37 -3.37 16.43
C ARG A 65 -13.08 -4.21 16.36
N MET A 66 -13.20 -5.54 16.27
CA MET A 66 -12.07 -6.46 16.20
C MET A 66 -11.21 -6.28 14.93
N ILE A 67 -11.79 -5.85 13.80
CA ILE A 67 -11.02 -5.59 12.57
C ILE A 67 -10.07 -4.39 12.77
N PHE A 68 -10.49 -3.37 13.51
CA PHE A 68 -9.62 -2.24 13.84
C PHE A 68 -8.46 -2.65 14.74
N VAL A 69 -8.67 -3.57 15.68
CA VAL A 69 -7.60 -4.12 16.53
C VAL A 69 -6.60 -4.90 15.67
N ILE A 70 -7.09 -5.73 14.74
CA ILE A 70 -6.23 -6.49 13.81
C ILE A 70 -5.47 -5.55 12.87
N LEU A 71 -6.07 -4.42 12.44
CA LEU A 71 -5.40 -3.40 11.64
C LEU A 71 -4.34 -2.62 12.44
N LEU A 72 -4.55 -2.45 13.75
CA LEU A 72 -3.59 -1.78 14.63
C LEU A 72 -2.28 -2.57 14.76
N ILE A 73 -2.35 -3.90 14.74
CA ILE A 73 -1.18 -4.79 14.88
C ILE A 73 -0.11 -4.52 13.80
N PRO A 74 -0.39 -4.57 12.48
CA PRO A 74 0.61 -4.30 11.45
C PRO A 74 1.09 -2.85 11.47
N ILE A 75 0.26 -1.89 11.86
CA ILE A 75 0.67 -0.48 12.01
C ILE A 75 1.68 -0.33 13.16
N LEU A 76 1.39 -0.94 14.30
CA LEU A 76 2.27 -0.94 15.46
C LEU A 76 3.59 -1.66 15.16
N LEU A 77 3.51 -2.84 14.52
CA LEU A 77 4.68 -3.58 14.04
C LEU A 77 5.52 -2.72 13.09
N PHE A 78 4.89 -2.06 12.12
CA PHE A 78 5.58 -1.15 11.20
C PHE A 78 6.31 -0.03 11.96
N ALA A 79 5.64 0.63 12.92
CA ALA A 79 6.24 1.70 13.71
C ALA A 79 7.44 1.20 14.55
N ILE A 80 7.31 0.03 15.17
CA ILE A 80 8.40 -0.59 15.96
C ILE A 80 9.56 -0.94 15.04
N LEU A 81 9.31 -1.60 13.91
CA LEU A 81 10.34 -2.01 12.97
C LEU A 81 11.07 -0.81 12.38
N VAL A 82 10.37 0.24 11.96
CA VAL A 82 11.00 1.47 11.46
C VAL A 82 11.87 2.10 12.54
N THR A 83 11.36 2.22 13.77
CA THR A 83 12.12 2.84 14.88
C THR A 83 13.35 2.03 15.27
N LEU A 84 13.26 0.69 15.26
CA LEU A 84 14.37 -0.19 15.58
C LEU A 84 15.41 -0.25 14.45
N LEU A 85 14.97 -0.10 13.20
CA LEU A 85 15.86 -0.13 12.03
C LEU A 85 16.57 1.21 11.83
N LEU A 86 15.94 2.35 12.16
CA LEU A 86 16.52 3.70 12.04
C LEU A 86 17.95 3.85 12.61
N PRO A 87 18.28 3.37 13.83
CA PRO A 87 19.64 3.44 14.33
C PRO A 87 20.60 2.60 13.46
N ASP A 88 20.22 1.40 13.04
CA ASP A 88 21.07 0.51 12.22
C ASP A 88 21.47 1.17 10.88
N ILE A 89 20.49 1.74 10.15
CA ILE A 89 20.77 2.52 8.92
C ILE A 89 21.58 3.79 9.20
N ALA A 90 21.36 4.47 10.33
CA ALA A 90 22.10 5.68 10.70
C ALA A 90 23.57 5.38 11.06
N PHE A 91 23.84 4.27 11.76
CA PHE A 91 25.20 3.86 12.14
C PHE A 91 25.99 3.30 10.96
N VAL A 92 25.35 2.67 9.97
CA VAL A 92 26.01 2.23 8.72
C VAL A 92 26.60 3.41 7.91
N GLY A 93 26.07 4.62 8.06
CA GLY A 93 26.56 5.82 7.37
C GLY A 93 27.75 6.52 8.03
N VAL A 94 28.09 6.21 9.29
CA VAL A 94 29.13 6.90 10.07
C VAL A 94 30.51 6.23 9.93
N GLY A 95 30.58 5.03 9.36
CA GLY A 95 31.81 4.26 9.17
C GLY A 95 32.47 4.35 7.79
N LYS A 96 32.10 5.33 6.95
CA LYS A 96 32.72 5.56 5.63
C LYS A 96 33.21 6.99 5.50
#